data_AF-A0A9D1C074-F1
#
_entry.id   AF-A0A9D1C074-F1
#
_cell.length_a   1.000
_cell.length_b   1.000
_cell.length_c   1.000
_cell.angle_alpha   90.00
_cell.angle_beta   90.00
_cell.angle_gamma   90.00
#
_symmetry.space_group_name_H-M   'P 1'
#
loop_
_entity.id
_entity.type
_entity.pdbx_description
1 polymer ?
#
loop_
_entity_poly.entity_id
_entity_poly.type
_entity_poly.pdbx_seq_one_letter_code
_entity_poly.pdbx_strand_id
1 'polypeptide(L)'
;MNEPLWILPEAVKAVHQLLITKHGGLLGIRDQGLLVSALARAPQHFAYTDSCTLFNLAAAYSFGIVRNHPFIDGNKRVALTIGLLFLE
;
A
#
# COMPACT_ATOMS: atom_id res chain seq x y z
N MET A 1 15.22 -1.73 14.75
CA MET A 1 13.95 -1.06 15.12
C MET A 1 12.97 -2.12 15.60
N ASN A 2 11.98 -1.78 16.43
CA ASN A 2 10.92 -2.72 16.77
C ASN A 2 10.02 -2.98 15.55
N GLU A 3 9.36 -4.14 15.52
CA GLU A 3 8.40 -4.45 14.45
C GLU A 3 7.25 -3.42 14.43
N PRO A 4 6.95 -2.80 13.28
CA PRO A 4 5.88 -1.81 13.17
C PRO A 4 4.50 -2.47 13.01
N LEU A 5 3.45 -1.67 13.10
CA LEU A 5 2.10 -2.11 12.76
C LEU A 5 1.93 -2.16 11.24
N TRP A 6 1.56 -3.32 10.71
CA TRP A 6 1.39 -3.52 9.28
C TRP A 6 0.04 -3.02 8.78
N ILE A 7 0.03 -2.46 7.56
CA ILE A 7 -1.21 -2.02 6.91
C ILE A 7 -2.08 -3.24 6.57
N LEU A 8 -3.32 -3.24 7.07
CA LEU A 8 -4.29 -4.27 6.78
C LEU A 8 -4.85 -4.12 5.35
N PRO A 9 -5.06 -5.23 4.61
CA PRO A 9 -5.67 -5.18 3.29
C PRO A 9 -7.03 -4.47 3.26
N GLU A 10 -7.84 -4.64 4.31
CA GLU A 10 -9.14 -3.97 4.41
C GLU A 10 -9.03 -2.46 4.57
N ALA A 11 -8.00 -1.96 5.28
CA ALA A 11 -7.71 -0.53 5.35
C ALA A 11 -7.37 0.02 3.94
N VAL A 12 -6.63 -0.74 3.14
CA VAL A 12 -6.27 -0.31 1.77
C VAL A 12 -7.50 -0.25 0.87
N LYS A 13 -8.40 -1.23 0.97
CA LYS A 13 -9.67 -1.21 0.22
C LYS A 13 -10.58 -0.06 0.67
N ALA A 14 -10.66 0.21 1.97
CA ALA A 14 -11.42 1.34 2.50
C ALA A 14 -10.85 2.69 2.01
N VAL A 15 -9.52 2.83 2.01
CA VAL A 15 -8.83 4.01 1.45
C VAL A 15 -9.11 4.14 -0.05
N HIS A 16 -9.06 3.05 -0.82
CA HIS A 16 -9.41 3.09 -2.25
C HIS A 16 -10.84 3.58 -2.47
N GLN A 17 -11.81 3.01 -1.75
CA GLN A 17 -13.20 3.43 -1.81
C GLN A 17 -13.35 4.92 -1.49
N LEU A 18 -12.74 5.38 -0.38
CA LEU A 18 -12.79 6.78 0.05
C LEU A 18 -12.22 7.72 -1.02
N LEU A 19 -11.07 7.38 -1.60
CA LEU A 19 -10.40 8.21 -2.59
C LEU A 19 -11.17 8.26 -3.91
N ILE A 20 -11.76 7.15 -4.37
CA ILE A 20 -12.60 7.11 -5.56
C ILE A 20 -13.87 7.93 -5.34
N THR A 21 -14.54 7.77 -4.19
CA THR A 21 -15.73 8.56 -3.84
C THR A 21 -15.42 10.06 -3.80
N LYS A 22 -14.26 10.46 -3.26
CA LYS A 22 -13.90 11.88 -3.10
C LYS A 22 -13.37 12.53 -4.39
N HIS A 23 -12.63 11.80 -5.20
CA HIS A 23 -11.84 12.38 -6.30
C HIS A 23 -12.22 11.81 -7.68
N GLY A 24 -13.23 10.95 -7.76
CA GLY A 24 -13.65 10.29 -9.00
C GLY A 24 -12.67 9.21 -9.48
N GLY A 25 -13.13 8.46 -10.48
CA GLY A 25 -12.44 7.30 -11.04
C GLY A 25 -13.30 6.04 -10.98
N LEU A 26 -12.71 4.91 -11.36
CA LEU A 26 -13.39 3.61 -11.36
C LEU A 26 -13.09 2.82 -10.09
N LEU A 27 -14.15 2.45 -9.38
CA LEU A 27 -14.06 1.53 -8.24
C LEU A 27 -13.79 0.11 -8.73
N GLY A 28 -13.03 -0.65 -7.95
CA GLY A 28 -12.79 -2.07 -8.19
C GLY A 28 -11.33 -2.47 -8.03
N ILE A 29 -11.15 -3.72 -7.64
CA ILE A 29 -9.86 -4.40 -7.62
C ILE A 29 -9.68 -5.06 -8.98
N ARG A 30 -8.57 -4.76 -9.65
CA ARG A 30 -8.18 -5.39 -10.91
C ARG A 30 -7.73 -6.82 -10.68
N ASP A 31 -6.89 -7.01 -9.67
CA ASP A 31 -6.33 -8.32 -9.33
C ASP A 31 -5.98 -8.37 -7.84
N GLN A 32 -6.56 -9.36 -7.14
CA GLN A 32 -6.37 -9.54 -5.70
C GLN A 32 -4.95 -10.02 -5.36
N GLY A 33 -4.35 -10.87 -6.20
CA GLY A 33 -2.98 -11.35 -6.02
C GLY A 33 -1.97 -10.21 -6.14
N LEU A 34 -2.19 -9.27 -7.07
CA LEU A 34 -1.38 -8.06 -7.20
C LEU A 34 -1.46 -7.16 -5.96
N LEU A 35 -2.62 -7.08 -5.31
CA LEU A 35 -2.79 -6.34 -4.06
C LEU A 35 -2.03 -7.01 -2.92
N VAL A 36 -2.23 -8.32 -2.75
CA VAL A 36 -1.54 -9.10 -1.70
C VAL A 36 -0.02 -9.02 -1.87
N SER A 37 0.47 -9.19 -3.10
CA SER A 37 1.90 -9.07 -3.42
C SER A 37 2.45 -7.67 -3.14
N ALA A 38 1.67 -6.61 -3.40
CA ALA A 38 2.09 -5.24 -3.13
C ALA A 38 2.26 -4.98 -1.62
N LEU A 39 1.32 -5.46 -0.80
CA LEU A 39 1.32 -5.26 0.65
C LEU A 39 2.36 -6.13 1.37
N ALA A 40 2.71 -7.29 0.82
CA ALA A 40 3.74 -8.17 1.38
C ALA A 40 5.16 -7.59 1.33
N ARG A 41 5.41 -6.58 0.46
CA ARG A 41 6.75 -6.03 0.25
C ARG A 41 7.37 -5.41 1.50
N ALA A 42 6.60 -4.65 2.28
CA ALA A 42 7.13 -3.99 3.47
C ALA A 42 7.51 -5.01 4.58
N PRO A 43 6.64 -5.97 4.97
CA PRO A 43 7.04 -7.04 5.88
C PRO A 43 8.25 -7.84 5.41
N GLN A 44 8.32 -8.18 4.11
CA GLN A 44 9.48 -8.86 3.54
C GLN A 44 10.75 -8.00 3.62
N HIS A 45 10.65 -6.71 3.29
CA HIS A 45 11.79 -5.80 3.37
C HIS A 45 12.30 -5.66 4.82
N PHE A 46 11.41 -5.61 5.80
CA PHE A 46 11.76 -5.60 7.21
C PHE A 46 12.46 -6.89 7.65
N ALA A 47 11.97 -8.05 7.21
CA ALA A 47 12.52 -9.35 7.61
C ALA A 47 13.92 -9.64 7.02
N TYR A 48 14.23 -9.09 5.84
CA TYR A 48 15.44 -9.47 5.08
C TYR A 48 16.44 -8.33 4.84
N THR A 49 16.17 -7.11 5.29
CA THR A 49 17.08 -5.97 5.11
C THR A 49 17.58 -5.45 6.44
N ASP A 50 18.89 -5.56 6.66
CA ASP A 50 19.53 -4.96 7.81
C ASP A 50 19.36 -3.43 7.79
N SER A 51 19.09 -2.84 8.96
CA SER A 51 18.99 -1.37 9.13
C SER A 51 17.91 -0.67 8.31
N CYS A 52 16.82 -1.37 7.96
CA CYS A 52 15.63 -0.77 7.36
C CYS A 52 15.02 0.32 8.27
N THR A 53 14.58 1.44 7.67
CA THR A 53 13.86 2.54 8.35
C THR A 53 12.35 2.49 8.07
N LEU A 54 11.53 3.17 8.89
CA LEU A 54 10.09 3.32 8.61
C LEU A 54 9.83 3.93 7.23
N PHE A 55 10.68 4.87 6.79
CA PHE A 55 10.58 5.48 5.47
C PHE A 55 10.84 4.47 4.34
N ASN A 56 11.73 3.49 4.53
CA ASN A 56 11.92 2.42 3.55
C ASN A 56 10.68 1.54 3.43
N LEU A 57 10.02 1.23 4.56
CA LEU A 57 8.79 0.42 4.58
C LEU A 57 7.60 1.16 3.95
N ALA A 58 7.43 2.44 4.26
CA ALA A 58 6.44 3.31 3.60
C ALA A 58 6.66 3.39 2.08
N ALA A 59 7.93 3.52 1.66
CA ALA A 59 8.30 3.50 0.26
C ALA A 59 8.02 2.14 -0.40
N ALA A 60 8.26 1.02 0.31
CA ALA A 60 7.96 -0.32 -0.18
C ALA A 60 6.47 -0.53 -0.44
N TYR A 61 5.59 -0.07 0.46
CA TYR A 61 4.14 -0.06 0.24
C TYR A 61 3.75 0.77 -0.99
N SER A 62 4.22 2.02 -1.04
CA SER A 62 3.91 2.95 -2.13
C SER A 62 4.36 2.38 -3.48
N PHE A 63 5.61 1.90 -3.55
CA PHE A 63 6.18 1.31 -4.75
C PHE A 63 5.44 0.04 -5.17
N GLY A 64 5.08 -0.84 -4.22
CA GLY A 64 4.28 -2.03 -4.47
C GLY A 64 2.96 -1.72 -5.15
N ILE A 65 2.17 -0.81 -4.58
CA ILE A 65 0.84 -0.47 -5.09
C ILE A 65 0.97 0.26 -6.45
N VAL A 66 1.90 1.22 -6.58
CA VAL A 66 2.12 1.90 -7.86
C VAL A 66 2.54 0.92 -8.94
N ARG A 67 3.46 -0.01 -8.68
CA ARG A 67 3.99 -0.89 -9.72
C ARG A 67 3.05 -2.04 -10.06
N ASN A 68 2.38 -2.61 -9.07
CA ASN A 68 1.49 -3.74 -9.30
C ASN A 68 0.14 -3.31 -9.89
N HIS A 69 -0.23 -2.03 -9.76
CA HIS A 69 -1.53 -1.51 -10.22
C HIS A 69 -2.70 -2.43 -9.81
N PRO A 70 -2.89 -2.76 -8.53
CA PRO A 70 -3.89 -3.75 -8.12
C PRO A 70 -5.35 -3.29 -8.30
N PHE A 71 -5.62 -2.00 -8.44
CA PHE A 71 -6.95 -1.43 -8.62
C PHE A 71 -7.23 -1.08 -10.09
N ILE A 72 -8.50 -1.04 -10.48
CA ILE A 72 -8.92 -0.60 -11.82
C ILE A 72 -8.48 0.84 -12.09
N ASP A 73 -8.64 1.72 -11.10
CA ASP A 73 -8.17 3.10 -11.13
C ASP A 73 -7.73 3.54 -9.71
N GLY A 74 -7.03 4.66 -9.60
CA GLY A 74 -6.68 5.27 -8.32
C GLY A 74 -5.37 4.77 -7.70
N ASN A 75 -4.66 3.84 -8.34
CA ASN A 75 -3.44 3.20 -7.80
C ASN A 75 -2.41 4.18 -7.22
N LYS A 76 -2.11 5.27 -7.93
CA LYS A 76 -1.12 6.28 -7.46
C LYS A 76 -1.60 7.04 -6.21
N ARG A 77 -2.91 7.35 -6.16
CA ARG A 77 -3.53 8.03 -5.01
C ARG A 77 -3.52 7.11 -3.79
N VAL A 78 -3.95 5.86 -3.97
CA VAL A 78 -3.92 4.84 -2.91
C VAL A 78 -2.49 4.63 -2.42
N ALA A 79 -1.52 4.46 -3.31
CA ALA A 79 -0.14 4.26 -2.94
C ALA A 79 0.43 5.38 -2.05
N LEU A 80 0.21 6.63 -2.44
CA LEU A 80 0.63 7.80 -1.65
C LEU A 80 -0.03 7.79 -0.27
N THR A 81 -1.36 7.60 -0.21
CA THR A 81 -2.09 7.59 1.06
C THR A 81 -1.65 6.45 1.98
N ILE A 82 -1.40 5.25 1.45
CA ILE A 82 -0.96 4.11 2.27
C ILE A 82 0.47 4.29 2.78
N GLY A 83 1.37 4.83 1.95
CA GLY A 83 2.72 5.17 2.40
C GLY A 83 2.71 6.18 3.55
N LEU A 84 1.87 7.22 3.45
CA LEU A 84 1.72 8.23 4.50
C LEU A 84 1.03 7.67 5.75
N LEU A 85 -0.06 6.92 5.59
CA LEU A 85 -0.80 6.32 6.70
C LEU A 85 0.06 5.37 7.53
N PHE A 86 1.02 4.68 6.92
CA PHE A 86 1.96 3.83 7.66
C PHE A 86 2.93 4.60 8.57
N LEU A 87 3.13 5.90 8.31
CA LEU A 87 4.04 6.75 9.09
C LEU A 87 3.34 7.52 10.22
N GLU A 88 2.00 7.45 10.31
CA GLU A 88 1.20 8.03 11.40
C GLU A 88 0.99 7.02 12.53
#